data_AF-A0A945QJG4-F1
#
_entry.id   AF-A0A945QJG4-F1
#
_cell.length_a   1.000
_cell.length_b   1.000
_cell.length_c   1.000
_cell.angle_alpha   90.00
_cell.angle_beta   90.00
_cell.angle_gamma   90.00
#
_symmetry.space_group_name_H-M   'P 1'
#
loop_
_entity.id
_entity.type
_entity.pdbx_description
1 polymer ?
#
loop_
_entity_poly.entity_id
_entity_poly.type
_entity_poly.pdbx_seq_one_letter_code
_entity_poly.pdbx_strand_id
1 'polypeptide(L)'
;NWHRDEAALLALRGPLTHLCAHYLLKARRESGRTRDPVANFHLTNGARIERLNWMADVSTKGLRDSAGLMVNYRYRLNEIEANHDAYRTRGRIAASPSVRTLAKG
;
A
#
# COMPACT_ATOMS: atom_id res chain seq x y z
N ASN A 1 8.64 3.59 23.30
CA ASN A 1 8.42 4.21 21.97
C ASN A 1 9.38 3.61 20.95
N TRP A 2 9.04 2.46 20.35
CA TRP A 2 9.93 1.71 19.44
C TRP A 2 10.40 2.53 18.22
N HIS A 3 9.54 3.43 17.73
CA HIS A 3 9.81 4.27 16.55
C HIS A 3 10.89 5.34 16.75
N ARG A 4 11.46 5.45 17.97
CA ARG A 4 12.59 6.33 18.31
C ARG A 4 13.90 5.57 18.52
N ASP A 5 13.85 4.25 18.49
CA ASP A 5 15.02 3.38 18.63
C ASP A 5 15.51 3.01 17.22
N GLU A 6 16.72 3.43 16.88
CA GLU A 6 17.32 3.20 15.57
C GLU A 6 17.50 1.71 15.24
N ALA A 7 17.86 0.90 16.24
CA ALA A 7 18.02 -0.54 16.05
C ALA A 7 16.66 -1.19 15.77
N ALA A 8 15.62 -0.77 16.49
CA ALA A 8 14.26 -1.23 16.23
C ALA A 8 13.77 -0.80 14.84
N LEU A 9 14.03 0.45 14.41
CA LEU A 9 13.66 0.94 13.08
C LEU A 9 14.34 0.14 11.96
N LEU A 10 15.63 -0.16 12.10
CA LEU A 10 16.39 -0.94 11.14
C LEU A 10 15.83 -2.37 11.03
N ALA A 11 15.59 -3.02 12.17
CA ALA A 11 15.08 -4.39 12.23
C ALA A 11 13.64 -4.51 11.68
N LEU A 12 12.78 -3.52 11.94
CA LEU A 12 11.37 -3.58 11.60
C LEU A 12 11.02 -3.10 10.18
N ARG A 13 11.89 -2.30 9.55
CA ARG A 13 11.62 -1.75 8.21
C ARG A 13 11.31 -2.83 7.18
N GLY A 14 12.13 -3.88 7.10
CA GLY A 14 11.94 -4.98 6.15
C GLY A 14 10.61 -5.71 6.37
N PRO A 15 10.39 -6.32 7.56
CA PRO A 15 9.15 -7.03 7.86
C PRO A 15 7.88 -6.19 7.68
N LEU A 16 7.87 -4.94 8.16
CA LEU A 16 6.67 -4.10 8.10
C LEU A 16 6.37 -3.61 6.67
N THR A 17 7.38 -3.27 5.88
CA THR A 17 7.15 -2.90 4.47
C THR A 17 6.70 -4.09 3.63
N HIS A 18 7.23 -5.30 3.90
CA HIS A 18 6.76 -6.54 3.30
C HIS A 18 5.28 -6.82 3.65
N LEU A 19 4.93 -6.81 4.93
CA LEU A 19 3.56 -7.04 5.40
C LEU A 19 2.58 -6.00 4.85
N CYS A 20 2.99 -4.73 4.76
CA CYS A 20 2.18 -3.67 4.16
C CYS A 20 1.93 -3.91 2.67
N ALA A 21 2.97 -4.27 1.91
CA ALA A 21 2.83 -4.60 0.49
C ALA A 21 1.90 -5.81 0.30
N HIS A 22 2.06 -6.85 1.13
CA HIS A 22 1.18 -8.02 1.11
C HIS A 22 -0.27 -7.65 1.46
N TYR A 23 -0.50 -6.87 2.52
CA TYR A 23 -1.82 -6.38 2.91
C TYR A 23 -2.51 -5.64 1.76
N LEU A 24 -1.83 -4.66 1.15
CA LEU A 24 -2.41 -3.87 0.06
C LEU A 24 -2.68 -4.70 -1.20
N LEU A 25 -1.79 -5.64 -1.54
CA LEU A 25 -1.88 -6.42 -2.78
C LEU A 25 -2.67 -7.71 -2.68
N LYS A 26 -2.82 -8.30 -1.49
CA LYS A 26 -3.38 -9.66 -1.30
C LYS A 26 -4.55 -9.72 -0.33
N ALA A 27 -4.61 -8.87 0.69
CA ALA A 27 -5.77 -8.87 1.58
C ALA A 27 -7.01 -8.38 0.82
N ARG A 28 -8.10 -9.13 0.93
CA ARG A 28 -9.37 -8.85 0.26
C ARG A 28 -10.53 -8.82 1.24
N ARG A 29 -11.55 -8.04 0.88
CA ARG A 29 -12.91 -8.15 1.45
C ARG A 29 -13.67 -9.24 0.72
N GLU A 30 -14.81 -9.66 1.25
CA GLU A 30 -15.72 -10.62 0.60
C GLU A 30 -16.13 -10.18 -0.81
N SER A 31 -16.22 -8.86 -1.05
CA SER A 31 -16.49 -8.28 -2.37
C SER A 31 -15.34 -8.42 -3.39
N GLY A 32 -14.22 -9.06 -3.04
CA GLY A 32 -13.05 -9.22 -3.91
C GLY A 32 -12.19 -7.94 -4.08
N ARG A 33 -12.55 -6.85 -3.40
CA ARG A 33 -11.80 -5.58 -3.38
C ARG A 33 -10.71 -5.59 -2.31
N THR A 34 -9.72 -4.70 -2.43
CA THR A 34 -8.67 -4.57 -1.40
C THR A 34 -9.29 -4.26 -0.03
N ARG A 35 -8.67 -4.79 1.03
CA ARG A 35 -9.18 -4.61 2.40
C ARG A 35 -9.07 -3.17 2.86
N ASP A 36 -8.01 -2.48 2.46
CA ASP A 36 -7.75 -1.09 2.83
C ASP A 36 -8.73 -0.10 2.17
N PRO A 37 -9.46 0.72 2.95
CA PRO A 37 -10.44 1.65 2.38
C PRO A 37 -9.81 2.75 1.52
N VAL A 38 -8.61 3.24 1.86
CA VAL A 38 -7.93 4.32 1.12
C VAL A 38 -7.37 3.79 -0.19
N ALA A 39 -6.75 2.60 -0.18
CA ALA A 39 -6.32 1.91 -1.38
C ALA A 39 -7.51 1.62 -2.29
N ASN A 40 -8.64 1.16 -1.72
CA ASN A 40 -9.85 0.91 -2.49
C ASN A 40 -10.34 2.18 -3.19
N PHE A 41 -10.34 3.34 -2.52
CA PHE A 41 -10.70 4.63 -3.12
C PHE A 41 -9.80 4.97 -4.32
N HIS A 42 -8.49 4.96 -4.13
CA HIS A 42 -7.55 5.32 -5.20
C HIS A 42 -7.55 4.35 -6.37
N LEU A 43 -7.59 3.03 -6.10
CA LEU A 43 -7.65 1.99 -7.13
C LEU A 43 -8.98 2.05 -7.89
N THR A 44 -10.08 2.35 -7.21
CA THR A 44 -11.38 2.60 -7.86
C THR A 44 -11.31 3.79 -8.81
N ASN A 45 -10.44 4.77 -8.56
CA ASN A 45 -10.26 5.93 -9.44
C ASN A 45 -9.15 5.72 -10.49
N GLY A 46 -8.63 4.49 -10.65
CA GLY A 46 -7.64 4.17 -11.68
C GLY A 46 -6.18 4.49 -11.31
N ALA A 47 -5.90 4.81 -10.05
CA ALA A 47 -4.53 4.94 -9.58
C ALA A 47 -3.82 3.57 -9.55
N ARG A 48 -2.49 3.61 -9.52
CA ARG A 48 -1.66 2.47 -9.13
C ARG A 48 -0.99 2.72 -7.79
N ILE A 49 -0.72 1.65 -7.04
CA ILE A 49 0.12 1.71 -5.85
C ILE A 49 1.57 1.90 -6.30
N GLU A 50 2.15 3.08 -6.06
CA GLU A 50 3.45 3.45 -6.61
C GLU A 50 4.60 3.12 -5.66
N ARG A 51 4.46 3.50 -4.39
CA ARG A 51 5.56 3.41 -3.41
C ARG A 51 5.03 3.31 -1.99
N LEU A 52 5.69 2.49 -1.18
CA LEU A 52 5.53 2.50 0.27
C LEU A 52 6.59 3.41 0.90
N ASN A 53 6.17 4.27 1.81
CA ASN A 53 7.02 5.22 2.50
C ASN A 53 7.12 4.82 3.97
N TRP A 54 8.28 4.30 4.36
CA TRP A 54 8.60 3.95 5.74
C TRP A 54 8.77 5.21 6.58
N MET A 55 8.13 5.24 7.76
CA MET A 55 8.18 6.37 8.70
C MET A 55 7.83 7.73 8.10
N ALA A 56 6.83 7.75 7.21
CA ALA A 56 6.37 8.98 6.56
C ALA A 56 5.39 9.80 7.41
N ASP A 57 4.66 9.16 8.34
CA ASP A 57 3.83 9.84 9.34
C ASP A 57 4.13 9.30 10.74
N VAL A 58 4.99 10.01 11.47
CA VAL A 58 5.38 9.66 12.84
C VAL A 58 4.50 10.31 13.91
N SER A 59 3.36 10.90 13.51
CA SER A 59 2.37 11.35 14.47
C SER A 59 1.79 10.17 15.26
N THR A 60 1.23 10.44 16.44
CA THR A 60 0.54 9.42 17.24
C THR A 60 -0.54 8.69 16.44
N LYS A 61 -1.21 9.39 15.51
CA LYS A 61 -2.21 8.79 14.61
C LYS A 61 -1.56 7.87 13.60
N GLY A 62 -0.55 8.32 12.85
CA GLY A 62 0.12 7.50 11.84
C GLY A 62 0.76 6.24 12.41
N LEU A 63 1.37 6.35 13.59
CA LEU A 63 1.95 5.19 14.29
C LEU A 63 0.89 4.18 14.73
N ARG A 64 -0.26 4.64 15.24
CA ARG A 64 -1.35 3.77 15.69
C ARG A 64 -2.08 3.11 14.51
N ASP A 65 -2.32 3.86 13.44
CA ASP A 65 -3.15 3.41 12.33
C ASP A 65 -2.38 2.53 11.34
N SER A 66 -1.08 2.80 11.10
CA SER A 66 -0.29 2.12 10.07
C SER A 66 1.20 1.93 10.40
N ALA A 67 1.59 1.99 11.68
CA ALA A 67 3.00 1.93 12.10
C ALA A 67 3.89 2.97 11.38
N GLY A 68 3.32 4.13 11.03
CA GLY A 68 3.99 5.22 10.34
C GLY A 68 4.23 5.02 8.84
N LEU A 69 3.70 3.94 8.25
CA LEU A 69 3.73 3.72 6.81
C LEU A 69 2.69 4.60 6.10
N MET A 70 3.12 5.22 5.00
CA MET A 70 2.23 5.85 4.04
C MET A 70 2.43 5.28 2.64
N VAL A 71 1.47 5.52 1.77
CA VAL A 71 1.46 5.01 0.40
C VAL A 71 1.34 6.16 -0.58
N ASN A 72 2.17 6.19 -1.61
CA ASN A 72 1.92 7.03 -2.77
C ASN A 72 1.08 6.28 -3.79
N TYR A 73 -0.07 6.86 -4.16
CA TYR A 73 -0.88 6.42 -5.29
C TYR A 73 -0.59 7.33 -6.48
N ARG A 74 -0.29 6.73 -7.64
CA ARG A 74 0.04 7.49 -8.84
C ARG A 74 -1.06 7.36 -9.87
N TYR A 75 -1.53 8.50 -10.35
CA TYR A 75 -2.42 8.62 -11.50
C TYR A 75 -1.57 8.90 -12.73
N ARG A 76 -1.63 8.02 -13.73
CA ARG A 76 -1.03 8.25 -15.05
C ARG A 76 -2.17 8.35 -16.04
N LEU A 77 -2.32 9.50 -16.68
CA LEU A 77 -3.50 9.82 -17.49
C LEU A 77 -3.83 8.72 -18.52
N ASN A 78 -2.81 8.17 -19.17
CA ASN A 78 -2.94 7.10 -20.16
C ASN A 78 -3.19 5.69 -19.58
N GLU A 79 -3.18 5.51 -18.26
CA GLU A 79 -3.41 4.23 -17.58
C GLU A 79 -4.70 4.25 -16.71
N ILE A 80 -5.32 5.42 -16.46
CA ILE A 80 -6.43 5.56 -15.51
C ILE A 80 -7.60 4.66 -15.86
N GLU A 81 -8.12 4.73 -17.10
CA GLU A 81 -9.29 3.95 -17.52
C GLU A 81 -9.01 2.44 -17.46
N ALA A 82 -7.87 2.01 -18.02
CA ALA A 82 -7.47 0.61 -18.00
C ALA A 82 -7.31 0.06 -16.56
N ASN A 83 -6.73 0.85 -15.65
CA ASN A 83 -6.59 0.46 -14.25
C ASN A 83 -7.94 0.43 -13.53
N HIS A 84 -8.80 1.43 -13.77
CA HIS A 84 -10.14 1.53 -13.23
C HIS A 84 -10.96 0.29 -13.60
N ASP A 85 -11.02 -0.03 -14.88
CA ASP A 85 -11.78 -1.17 -15.39
C ASP A 85 -11.23 -2.49 -14.84
N ALA A 86 -9.91 -2.68 -14.89
CA ALA A 86 -9.28 -3.89 -14.37
C ALA A 86 -9.55 -4.10 -12.88
N TYR A 87 -9.55 -3.02 -12.08
CA TYR A 87 -9.84 -3.11 -10.66
C TYR A 87 -11.34 -3.37 -10.39
N ARG A 88 -12.25 -2.67 -11.06
CA ARG A 88 -13.69 -2.81 -10.82
C ARG A 88 -14.26 -4.13 -11.30
N THR A 89 -13.80 -4.62 -12.45
CA THR A 89 -14.36 -5.83 -13.08
C THR A 89 -13.69 -7.11 -12.59
N ARG A 90 -12.38 -7.08 -12.34
CA ARG A 90 -11.57 -8.28 -12.04
C ARG A 90 -10.85 -8.23 -10.70
N GLY A 91 -11.00 -7.14 -9.93
CA GLY A 91 -10.24 -6.95 -8.68
C GLY A 91 -8.72 -6.85 -8.89
N ARG A 92 -8.26 -6.59 -10.12
CA ARG A 92 -6.83 -6.55 -10.46
C ARG A 92 -6.23 -5.24 -9.95
N ILE A 93 -5.26 -5.35 -9.05
CA ILE A 93 -4.56 -4.19 -8.47
C ILE A 93 -3.38 -3.78 -9.35
N ALA A 94 -3.41 -2.52 -9.81
CA ALA A 94 -2.27 -1.86 -10.43
C ALA A 94 -1.25 -1.45 -9.36
N ALA A 95 0.00 -1.88 -9.53
CA ALA A 95 1.08 -1.62 -8.58
C ALA A 95 2.42 -1.60 -9.33
N SER A 96 3.34 -0.76 -8.86
CA SER A 96 4.70 -0.66 -9.39
C SER A 96 5.49 -1.95 -9.20
N PRO A 97 6.54 -2.20 -10.00
CA PRO A 97 7.39 -3.37 -9.84
C PRO A 97 8.00 -3.49 -8.43
N SER A 98 8.43 -2.37 -7.84
CA SER A 98 9.02 -2.36 -6.50
C SER A 98 8.04 -2.82 -5.41
N VAL A 99 6.79 -2.36 -5.46
CA VAL A 99 5.75 -2.80 -4.51
C VAL A 99 5.41 -4.27 -4.72
N ARG A 100 5.37 -4.75 -5.98
CA ARG A 100 5.16 -6.17 -6.27
C ARG A 100 6.30 -7.04 -5.74
N THR A 101 7.55 -6.58 -5.85
CA THR A 101 8.71 -7.28 -5.31
C THR A 101 8.66 -7.35 -3.79
N LEU A 102 8.32 -6.25 -3.11
CA LEU A 102 8.15 -6.26 -1.65
C LEU A 102 7.13 -7.30 -1.18
N ALA A 103 6.03 -7.50 -1.91
CA ALA A 103 4.99 -8.46 -1.55
C ALA A 103 5.34 -9.94 -1.83
N LYS A 104 6.47 -10.23 -2.48
CA LYS A 104 6.93 -11.61 -2.77
C LYS A 104 7.93 -12.15 -1.75
N GLY A 105 8.46 -11.28 -0.89
CA GLY A 105 9.44 -11.63 0.16
C GLY A 105 8.90 -12.57 1.21
#